data_AF-A0A7V1JI39-F1
#
_entry.id   AF-A0A7V1JI39-F1
#
_cell.length_a   1.000
_cell.length_b   1.000
_cell.length_c   1.000
_cell.angle_alpha   90.00
_cell.angle_beta   90.00
_cell.angle_gamma   90.00
#
_symmetry.space_group_name_H-M   'P 1'
#
loop_
_entity.id
_entity.type
_entity.pdbx_description
1 polymer ?
#
loop_
_entity_poly.entity_id
_entity_poly.type
_entity_poly.pdbx_seq_one_letter_code
_entity_poly.pdbx_strand_id
1 'polypeptide(L)'
;MKEQFVRDLRPGDRVLGFFLVRHKQLEPFRDRTRGKFLTLTLADRTGEILARVWEDAPTVAETFQRGQVVKVLGEVEEYLDRWQVIVERIRPAQKDEYDLADFLRVTERDVDEMLGEVQRAIEEVENPHLRALLAHFFGDPEFLTRFSRAPAARRVHHAYLGGLLEHTVEVVALCRSLLEVYPEIHQDLLLAGALLHDVGKTREFCYETDITYSDEGRLLGHVVMSLQMVDRALDTMPDFPPELALRLRHMIVSHHGR
;
A
#
# COMPACT_ATOMS: atom_id res chain seq x y z
N MET A 1 8.09 -15.58 -10.24
CA MET A 1 6.78 -14.92 -10.38
C MET A 1 5.71 -15.93 -9.98
N LYS A 2 4.68 -15.55 -9.22
CA LYS A 2 3.64 -16.48 -8.77
C LYS A 2 2.75 -16.89 -9.96
N GLU A 3 2.66 -18.19 -10.22
CA GLU A 3 1.91 -18.73 -11.37
C GLU A 3 0.48 -19.16 -11.00
N GLN A 4 0.23 -19.51 -9.74
CA GLN A 4 -1.07 -19.96 -9.25
C GLN A 4 -1.62 -18.97 -8.21
N PHE A 5 -2.76 -18.34 -8.54
CA PHE A 5 -3.50 -17.47 -7.62
C PHE A 5 -4.69 -18.21 -7.00
N VAL A 6 -5.13 -17.77 -5.82
CA VAL A 6 -6.22 -18.40 -5.05
C VAL A 6 -7.49 -18.58 -5.88
N ARG A 7 -7.89 -17.58 -6.69
CA ARG A 7 -9.09 -17.68 -7.54
C ARG A 7 -9.03 -18.79 -8.60
N ASP A 8 -7.83 -19.19 -8.99
CA ASP A 8 -7.59 -20.15 -10.07
C ASP A 8 -7.51 -21.59 -9.55
N LEU A 9 -7.35 -21.78 -8.23
CA LEU A 9 -7.28 -23.10 -7.59
C LEU A 9 -8.60 -23.86 -7.71
N ARG A 10 -8.51 -25.16 -7.96
CA ARG A 10 -9.64 -26.11 -8.02
C ARG A 10 -9.33 -27.38 -7.21
N PRO A 11 -10.34 -28.09 -6.69
CA PRO A 11 -10.13 -29.38 -6.04
C PRO A 11 -9.36 -30.37 -6.94
N GLY A 12 -8.36 -31.04 -6.38
CA GLY A 12 -7.43 -31.94 -7.07
C GLY A 12 -6.18 -31.27 -7.64
N ASP A 13 -6.09 -29.94 -7.62
CA ASP A 13 -4.89 -29.24 -8.08
C ASP A 13 -3.73 -29.44 -7.09
N ARG A 14 -2.54 -29.71 -7.63
CA ARG A 14 -1.29 -29.52 -6.87
C ARG A 14 -0.93 -28.05 -6.83
N VAL A 15 -0.57 -27.58 -5.64
CA VAL A 15 -0.20 -26.19 -5.37
C VAL A 15 1.28 -26.14 -5.05
N LEU A 16 2.04 -25.36 -5.81
CA LEU A 16 3.38 -24.92 -5.44
C LEU A 16 3.46 -23.40 -5.60
N GLY A 17 3.19 -22.67 -4.53
CA GLY A 17 3.00 -21.23 -4.63
C GLY A 17 3.40 -20.46 -3.37
N PHE A 18 3.48 -19.14 -3.52
CA PHE A 18 3.66 -18.23 -2.42
C PHE A 18 2.31 -17.69 -1.95
N PHE A 19 2.12 -17.62 -0.64
CA PHE A 19 0.89 -17.13 -0.03
C PHE A 19 1.19 -16.32 1.22
N LEU A 20 0.36 -15.33 1.51
CA LEU A 20 0.37 -14.60 2.75
C LEU A 20 -0.41 -15.36 3.83
N VAL A 21 0.18 -15.51 5.03
CA VAL A 21 -0.52 -16.05 6.20
C VAL A 21 -1.38 -14.97 6.86
N ARG A 22 -2.69 -14.96 6.57
CA ARG A 22 -3.66 -14.02 7.17
C ARG A 22 -4.10 -14.43 8.57
N HIS A 23 -4.29 -15.72 8.77
CA HIS A 23 -4.66 -16.31 10.05
C HIS A 23 -3.88 -17.58 10.30
N LYS A 24 -3.62 -17.87 11.57
CA LYS A 24 -2.86 -19.04 12.02
C LYS A 24 -3.32 -19.46 13.40
N GLN A 25 -3.73 -20.71 13.55
CA GLN A 25 -4.22 -21.26 14.80
C GLN A 25 -3.83 -22.73 14.94
N LEU A 26 -3.20 -23.06 16.07
CA LEU A 26 -2.87 -24.44 16.41
C LEU A 26 -4.05 -25.04 17.19
N GLU A 27 -4.70 -26.05 16.63
CA GLU A 27 -5.92 -26.66 17.16
C GLU A 27 -5.66 -28.11 17.61
N PRO A 28 -6.24 -28.56 18.73
CA PRO A 28 -6.18 -29.97 19.11
C PRO A 28 -7.08 -30.82 18.21
N PHE A 29 -6.63 -32.03 17.85
CA PHE A 29 -7.51 -33.00 17.21
C PHE A 29 -8.66 -33.40 18.16
N ARG A 30 -9.79 -33.85 17.59
CA ARG A 30 -10.92 -34.40 18.37
C ARG A 30 -10.45 -35.54 19.28
N ASP A 31 -9.62 -36.43 18.73
CA ASP A 31 -8.84 -37.37 19.52
C ASP A 31 -7.53 -36.69 19.95
N ARG A 32 -7.43 -36.35 21.24
CA ARG A 32 -6.28 -35.64 21.81
C ARG A 32 -4.97 -36.44 21.73
N THR A 33 -5.03 -37.76 21.56
CA THR A 33 -3.84 -38.61 21.42
C THR A 33 -3.11 -38.37 20.10
N ARG A 34 -3.81 -37.86 19.08
CA ARG A 34 -3.26 -37.48 17.77
C ARG A 34 -2.53 -36.14 17.78
N GLY A 35 -2.49 -35.45 18.92
CA GLY A 35 -1.78 -34.18 19.09
C GLY A 35 -2.59 -32.98 18.59
N LYS A 36 -1.91 -32.09 17.85
CA LYS A 36 -2.47 -30.84 17.33
C LYS A 36 -2.22 -30.73 15.84
N PHE A 37 -3.04 -29.96 15.15
CA PHE A 37 -2.90 -29.61 13.74
C PHE A 37 -2.95 -28.08 13.57
N LEU A 38 -2.42 -27.59 12.46
CA LEU A 38 -2.35 -26.15 12.18
C LEU A 38 -3.40 -25.77 11.15
N THR A 39 -4.18 -24.77 11.49
CA THR A 39 -5.15 -24.14 10.60
C THR A 39 -4.62 -22.79 10.17
N LEU A 40 -4.55 -22.60 8.86
CA LEU A 40 -4.10 -21.37 8.24
C LEU A 40 -5.21 -20.79 7.37
N THR A 41 -5.22 -19.47 7.25
CA THR A 41 -5.85 -18.79 6.14
C THR A 41 -4.73 -18.22 5.29
N LEU A 42 -4.59 -18.76 4.08
CA LEU A 42 -3.63 -18.33 3.09
C LEU A 42 -4.30 -17.36 2.13
N ALA A 43 -3.60 -16.30 1.74
CA ALA A 43 -4.16 -15.28 0.87
C ALA A 43 -3.19 -14.82 -0.20
N ASP A 44 -3.77 -14.29 -1.27
CA ASP A 44 -3.10 -13.44 -2.24
C ASP A 44 -4.06 -12.32 -2.68
N ARG A 45 -3.66 -11.50 -3.66
CA ARG A 45 -4.46 -10.37 -4.15
C ARG A 45 -5.83 -10.77 -4.72
N THR A 46 -6.04 -12.06 -5.02
CA THR A 46 -7.26 -12.58 -5.66
C THR A 46 -8.25 -13.20 -4.68
N GLY A 47 -7.84 -13.48 -3.44
CA GLY A 47 -8.72 -14.06 -2.43
C GLY A 47 -7.99 -14.78 -1.30
N GLU A 48 -8.77 -15.51 -0.52
CA GLU A 48 -8.31 -16.30 0.62
C GLU A 48 -8.74 -17.77 0.48
N ILE A 49 -7.89 -18.68 0.94
CA ILE A 49 -8.18 -20.12 1.00
C ILE A 49 -7.75 -20.68 2.36
N LEU A 50 -8.51 -21.63 2.88
CA LEU A 50 -8.14 -22.35 4.09
C LEU A 50 -6.98 -23.30 3.79
N ALA A 51 -6.11 -23.54 4.77
CA ALA A 51 -5.10 -24.57 4.66
C ALA A 51 -4.91 -25.32 5.98
N ARG A 52 -4.59 -26.61 5.89
CA ARG A 52 -4.37 -27.49 7.04
C ARG A 52 -2.98 -28.12 6.96
N VAL A 53 -2.24 -28.06 8.06
CA VAL A 53 -1.01 -28.83 8.26
C VAL A 53 -1.31 -29.89 9.30
N TRP A 54 -1.21 -31.16 8.92
CA TRP A 54 -1.52 -32.29 9.81
C TRP A 54 -0.29 -32.81 10.55
N GLU A 55 0.83 -32.97 9.84
CA GLU A 55 2.08 -33.51 10.39
C GLU A 55 2.96 -32.38 10.94
N ASP A 56 3.63 -32.64 12.07
CA ASP A 56 4.56 -31.72 12.74
C ASP A 56 4.04 -30.29 12.93
N ALA A 57 2.71 -30.13 13.04
CA ALA A 57 2.04 -28.84 13.12
C ALA A 57 2.58 -27.90 14.22
N PRO A 58 2.91 -28.36 15.45
CA PRO A 58 3.52 -27.49 16.45
C PRO A 58 4.87 -26.91 16.01
N THR A 59 5.75 -27.75 15.44
CA THR A 59 7.08 -27.34 14.96
C THR A 59 6.96 -26.41 13.76
N VAL A 60 6.12 -26.75 12.80
CA VAL A 60 5.83 -25.89 11.64
C VAL A 60 5.30 -24.53 12.09
N ALA A 61 4.41 -24.50 13.09
CA ALA A 61 3.91 -23.26 13.63
C ALA A 61 5.01 -22.40 14.26
N GLU A 62 6.14 -22.92 14.72
CA GLU A 62 7.20 -22.07 15.26
C GLU A 62 8.05 -21.40 14.18
N THR A 63 7.98 -21.88 12.93
CA THR A 63 8.87 -21.41 11.84
C THR A 63 8.45 -20.08 11.19
N PHE A 64 7.19 -19.67 11.29
CA PHE A 64 6.68 -18.42 10.69
C PHE A 64 5.58 -17.79 11.53
N GLN A 65 5.28 -16.51 11.28
CA GLN A 65 4.25 -15.74 11.96
C GLN A 65 3.13 -15.30 11.02
N ARG A 66 2.01 -14.88 11.60
CA ARG A 66 0.94 -14.17 10.87
C ARG A 66 1.55 -12.92 10.21
N GLY A 67 1.14 -12.63 8.97
CA GLY A 67 1.67 -11.51 8.21
C GLY A 67 2.97 -11.82 7.47
N GLN A 68 3.45 -13.07 7.45
CA GLN A 68 4.59 -13.46 6.63
C GLN A 68 4.13 -14.18 5.36
N VAL A 69 4.93 -14.05 4.30
CA VAL A 69 4.78 -14.83 3.07
C VAL A 69 5.45 -16.19 3.28
N VAL A 70 4.74 -17.25 2.91
CA VAL A 70 5.20 -18.63 2.98
C VAL A 70 5.16 -19.27 1.59
N LYS A 71 6.12 -20.15 1.32
CA LYS A 71 6.08 -21.04 0.16
C LYS A 71 5.39 -22.33 0.58
N VAL A 72 4.33 -22.70 -0.11
CA VAL A 72 3.47 -23.84 0.20
C VAL A 72 3.54 -24.85 -0.95
N LEU A 73 3.76 -26.10 -0.59
CA LEU A 73 3.52 -27.27 -1.42
C LEU A 73 2.35 -28.06 -0.81
N GLY A 74 1.36 -28.41 -1.62
CA GLY A 74 0.20 -29.18 -1.15
C GLY A 74 -0.79 -29.51 -2.26
N GLU A 75 -1.97 -29.97 -1.85
CA GLU A 75 -3.07 -30.33 -2.74
C GLU A 75 -4.36 -29.63 -2.30
N VAL A 76 -5.17 -29.16 -3.25
CA VAL A 76 -6.48 -28.58 -2.96
C VAL A 76 -7.50 -29.71 -2.77
N GLU A 77 -8.14 -29.74 -1.62
CA GLU A 77 -9.20 -30.68 -1.29
C GLU A 77 -10.52 -29.93 -1.05
N GLU A 78 -11.64 -30.55 -1.41
CA GLU A 78 -12.96 -30.10 -1.00
C GLU A 78 -13.43 -30.85 0.25
N TYR A 79 -13.73 -30.11 1.32
CA TYR A 79 -14.21 -30.66 2.58
C TYR A 79 -15.41 -29.86 3.09
N LEU A 80 -16.57 -30.51 3.23
CA LEU A 80 -17.84 -29.90 3.64
C LEU A 80 -18.19 -28.64 2.82
N ASP A 81 -18.17 -28.78 1.48
CA ASP A 81 -18.46 -27.72 0.51
C ASP A 81 -17.51 -26.50 0.61
N ARG A 82 -16.30 -26.70 1.16
CA ARG A 82 -15.25 -25.67 1.24
C ARG A 82 -13.94 -26.21 0.71
N TRP A 83 -13.26 -25.39 -0.09
CA TRP A 83 -11.92 -25.72 -0.58
C TRP A 83 -10.87 -25.38 0.46
N GLN A 84 -9.91 -26.29 0.63
CA GLN A 84 -8.78 -26.11 1.51
C GLN A 84 -7.52 -26.71 0.90
N VAL A 85 -6.36 -26.13 1.19
CA VAL A 85 -5.06 -26.71 0.82
C VAL A 85 -4.61 -27.64 1.94
N ILE A 86 -4.42 -28.92 1.64
CA ILE A 86 -3.70 -29.85 2.52
C ILE A 86 -2.21 -29.65 2.28
N VAL A 87 -1.53 -29.12 3.28
CA VAL A 87 -0.13 -28.71 3.18
C VAL A 87 0.78 -29.92 3.39
N GLU A 88 1.54 -30.28 2.36
CA GLU A 88 2.63 -31.26 2.43
C GLU A 88 3.90 -30.63 3.02
N ARG A 89 4.28 -29.45 2.53
CA ARG A 89 5.47 -28.71 2.98
C ARG A 89 5.21 -27.21 2.99
N ILE A 90 5.75 -26.54 3.99
CA ILE A 90 5.65 -25.10 4.13
C ILE A 90 6.94 -24.55 4.70
N ARG A 91 7.35 -23.37 4.22
CA ARG A 91 8.47 -22.62 4.79
C ARG A 91 8.25 -21.10 4.65
N PRO A 92 8.89 -20.28 5.48
CA PRO A 92 9.02 -18.85 5.21
C PRO A 92 9.63 -18.61 3.81
N ALA A 93 9.08 -17.64 3.09
CA ALA A 93 9.66 -17.16 1.83
C ALA A 93 10.73 -16.08 2.11
N GLN A 94 11.78 -16.03 1.30
CA GLN A 94 12.76 -14.95 1.33
C GLN A 94 12.23 -13.74 0.54
N LYS A 95 12.65 -12.53 0.90
CA LYS A 95 12.08 -11.28 0.36
C LYS A 95 12.22 -11.12 -1.16
N ASP A 96 13.20 -11.79 -1.76
CA ASP A 96 13.52 -11.80 -3.18
C ASP A 96 12.78 -12.90 -3.97
N GLU A 97 12.06 -13.80 -3.30
CA GLU A 97 11.33 -14.89 -3.96
C GLU A 97 9.92 -14.50 -4.43
N TYR A 98 9.40 -13.35 -4.02
CA TYR A 98 8.02 -12.94 -4.27
C TYR A 98 7.90 -11.44 -4.56
N ASP A 99 6.83 -11.06 -5.26
CA ASP A 99 6.42 -9.67 -5.40
C ASP A 99 5.30 -9.35 -4.41
N LEU A 100 5.34 -8.19 -3.76
CA LEU A 100 4.27 -7.73 -2.88
C LEU A 100 2.97 -7.45 -3.62
N ALA A 101 3.07 -7.09 -4.90
CA ALA A 101 1.92 -6.94 -5.78
C ALA A 101 1.09 -8.22 -5.92
N ASP A 102 1.68 -9.40 -5.62
CA ASP A 102 0.96 -10.67 -5.62
C ASP A 102 -0.01 -10.82 -4.44
N PHE A 103 0.21 -10.10 -3.33
CA PHE A 103 -0.56 -10.28 -2.08
C PHE A 103 -1.40 -9.08 -1.69
N LEU A 104 -0.98 -7.88 -2.09
CA LEU A 104 -1.73 -6.65 -1.91
C LEU A 104 -2.45 -6.30 -3.21
N ARG A 105 -3.63 -5.69 -3.09
CA ARG A 105 -4.24 -5.05 -4.25
C ARG A 105 -3.28 -3.97 -4.74
N VAL A 106 -3.24 -3.78 -6.06
CA VAL A 106 -2.49 -2.72 -6.74
C VAL A 106 -3.47 -1.90 -7.58
N THR A 107 -3.10 -0.68 -7.91
CA THR A 107 -3.85 0.13 -8.88
C THR A 107 -3.97 -0.62 -10.23
N GLU A 108 -5.10 -0.44 -10.91
CA GLU A 108 -5.33 -0.98 -12.25
C GLU A 108 -4.83 -0.02 -13.35
N ARG A 109 -4.50 1.23 -12.98
CA ARG A 109 -3.96 2.24 -13.89
C ARG A 109 -2.46 2.05 -14.07
N ASP A 110 -1.95 2.45 -15.23
CA ASP A 110 -0.52 2.44 -15.51
C ASP A 110 0.22 3.47 -14.66
N VAL A 111 1.23 3.03 -13.92
CA VAL A 111 1.96 3.87 -12.97
C VAL A 111 2.81 4.92 -13.68
N ASP A 112 3.41 4.57 -14.83
CA ASP A 112 4.26 5.50 -15.58
C ASP A 112 3.42 6.59 -16.24
N GLU A 113 2.23 6.25 -16.74
CA GLU A 113 1.26 7.21 -17.26
C GLU A 113 0.83 8.22 -16.19
N MET A 114 0.48 7.73 -14.99
CA MET A 114 0.07 8.57 -13.86
C MET A 114 1.22 9.47 -13.36
N LEU A 115 2.46 8.97 -13.34
CA LEU A 115 3.62 9.81 -13.04
C LEU A 115 3.82 10.90 -14.10
N GLY A 116 3.55 10.58 -15.36
CA GLY A 116 3.51 11.56 -16.44
C GLY A 116 2.43 12.64 -16.23
N GLU A 117 1.26 12.28 -15.71
CA GLU A 117 0.20 13.24 -15.35
C GLU A 117 0.64 14.19 -14.23
N VAL A 118 1.30 13.66 -13.19
CA VAL A 118 1.89 14.45 -12.11
C VAL A 118 2.94 15.42 -12.66
N GLN A 119 3.84 14.93 -13.52
CA GLN A 119 4.89 15.77 -14.12
C GLN A 119 4.29 16.90 -14.95
N ARG A 120 3.26 16.64 -15.76
CA ARG A 120 2.53 17.68 -16.51
C ARG A 120 1.89 18.71 -15.58
N ALA A 121 1.30 18.28 -14.47
CA ALA A 121 0.72 19.18 -13.47
C ALA A 121 1.78 20.08 -12.82
N ILE A 122 3.01 19.60 -12.62
CA ILE A 122 4.13 20.41 -12.12
C ILE A 122 4.57 21.44 -13.16
N GLU A 123 4.59 21.05 -14.45
CA GLU A 123 4.95 21.94 -15.56
C GLU A 123 3.94 23.09 -15.78
N GLU A 124 2.67 22.87 -15.42
CA GLU A 124 1.62 23.90 -15.42
C GLU A 124 1.81 24.99 -14.33
N VAL A 125 2.65 24.74 -13.32
CA VAL A 125 2.87 25.70 -12.22
C VAL A 125 3.89 26.76 -12.65
N GLU A 126 3.42 27.98 -12.89
CA GLU A 126 4.27 29.08 -13.37
C GLU A 126 5.13 29.70 -12.26
N ASN A 127 4.61 29.78 -11.03
CA ASN A 127 5.32 30.34 -9.89
C ASN A 127 6.63 29.57 -9.63
N PRO A 128 7.79 30.24 -9.72
CA PRO A 128 9.09 29.57 -9.64
C PRO A 128 9.38 28.95 -8.27
N HIS A 129 8.87 29.54 -7.19
CA HIS A 129 9.07 29.02 -5.83
C HIS A 129 8.27 27.72 -5.60
N LEU A 130 7.00 27.68 -6.03
CA LEU A 130 6.18 26.48 -5.92
C LEU A 130 6.72 25.36 -6.81
N ARG A 131 7.12 25.68 -8.04
CA ARG A 131 7.72 24.70 -8.96
C ARG A 131 9.05 24.16 -8.44
N ALA A 132 9.89 24.99 -7.82
CA ALA A 132 11.11 24.53 -7.15
C ALA A 132 10.80 23.59 -5.98
N LEU A 133 9.78 23.89 -5.17
CA LEU A 133 9.34 23.01 -4.08
C LEU A 133 8.81 21.67 -4.61
N LEU A 134 7.98 21.69 -5.65
CA LEU A 134 7.49 20.46 -6.28
C LEU A 134 8.64 19.64 -6.87
N ALA A 135 9.59 20.27 -7.57
CA ALA A 135 10.77 19.61 -8.10
C ALA A 135 11.67 19.02 -7.01
N HIS A 136 11.72 19.61 -5.81
CA HIS A 136 12.45 19.04 -4.68
C HIS A 136 11.88 17.67 -4.25
N PHE A 137 10.56 17.53 -4.24
CA PHE A 137 9.91 16.24 -3.91
C PHE A 137 9.94 15.28 -5.10
N PHE A 138 9.36 15.68 -6.23
CA PHE A 138 9.14 14.80 -7.38
C PHE A 138 10.39 14.63 -8.26
N GLY A 139 11.47 15.37 -8.00
CA GLY A 139 12.78 15.13 -8.61
C GLY A 139 13.66 14.14 -7.84
N ASP A 140 13.25 13.72 -6.63
CA ASP A 140 13.94 12.71 -5.84
C ASP A 140 13.44 11.30 -6.22
N PRO A 141 14.30 10.43 -6.80
CA PRO A 141 13.93 9.06 -7.17
C PRO A 141 13.45 8.21 -5.98
N GLU A 142 13.99 8.44 -4.78
CA GLU A 142 13.60 7.70 -3.57
C GLU A 142 12.17 8.08 -3.15
N PHE A 143 11.86 9.38 -3.18
CA PHE A 143 10.52 9.88 -2.95
C PHE A 143 9.54 9.35 -3.99
N LEU A 144 9.86 9.44 -5.30
CA LEU A 144 8.99 8.95 -6.37
C LEU A 144 8.67 7.46 -6.21
N THR A 145 9.66 6.65 -5.87
CA THR A 145 9.48 5.20 -5.63
C THR A 145 8.50 4.94 -4.48
N ARG A 146 8.60 5.71 -3.39
CA ARG A 146 7.66 5.59 -2.27
C ARG A 146 6.28 6.12 -2.62
N PHE A 147 6.20 7.27 -3.29
CA PHE A 147 4.97 7.95 -3.67
C PHE A 147 4.12 7.12 -4.64
N SER A 148 4.75 6.59 -5.69
CA SER A 148 4.10 5.72 -6.69
C SER A 148 3.66 4.36 -6.17
N ARG A 149 4.18 3.93 -5.01
CA ARG A 149 3.86 2.63 -4.41
C ARG A 149 2.94 2.73 -3.20
N ALA A 150 2.94 3.85 -2.48
CA ALA A 150 2.18 3.99 -1.24
C ALA A 150 0.66 3.87 -1.48
N PRO A 151 -0.08 3.28 -0.52
CA PRO A 151 -1.53 3.36 -0.51
C PRO A 151 -2.02 4.74 -0.05
N ALA A 152 -3.21 5.15 -0.49
CA ALA A 152 -3.81 6.40 0.00
C ALA A 152 -4.62 6.21 1.30
N ALA A 153 -4.94 4.96 1.65
CA ALA A 153 -5.74 4.63 2.81
C ALA A 153 -5.52 3.19 3.27
N ARG A 154 -5.98 2.88 4.49
CA ARG A 154 -5.86 1.52 5.07
C ARG A 154 -6.97 0.55 4.62
N ARG A 155 -8.20 1.04 4.48
CA ARG A 155 -9.40 0.18 4.30
C ARG A 155 -10.47 0.75 3.36
N VAL A 156 -10.45 2.04 3.10
CA VAL A 156 -11.42 2.78 2.28
C VAL A 156 -10.68 3.27 1.03
N HIS A 157 -11.38 3.64 -0.05
CA HIS A 157 -10.89 4.17 -1.34
C HIS A 157 -9.36 4.33 -1.49
N HIS A 158 -8.76 3.66 -2.49
CA HIS A 158 -7.31 3.62 -2.73
C HIS A 158 -6.47 2.89 -1.66
N ALA A 159 -7.06 1.91 -0.97
CA ALA A 159 -6.35 1.00 -0.05
C ALA A 159 -5.60 -0.12 -0.77
N TYR A 160 -4.68 0.27 -1.65
CA TYR A 160 -3.86 -0.61 -2.49
C TYR A 160 -2.56 0.07 -2.89
N LEU A 161 -1.55 -0.69 -3.32
CA LEU A 161 -0.30 -0.11 -3.77
C LEU A 161 -0.51 0.77 -5.01
N GLY A 162 0.11 1.95 -5.02
CA GLY A 162 -0.12 2.99 -6.03
C GLY A 162 -1.38 3.81 -5.83
N GLY A 163 -2.14 3.54 -4.77
CA GLY A 163 -3.34 4.29 -4.43
C GLY A 163 -3.07 5.76 -4.15
N LEU A 164 -1.93 6.12 -3.53
CA LEU A 164 -1.60 7.53 -3.26
C LEU A 164 -1.43 8.32 -4.56
N LEU A 165 -0.65 7.78 -5.50
CA LEU A 165 -0.43 8.40 -6.81
C LEU A 165 -1.75 8.58 -7.56
N GLU A 166 -2.56 7.52 -7.64
CA GLU A 166 -3.88 7.57 -8.30
C GLU A 166 -4.79 8.63 -7.66
N HIS A 167 -4.89 8.64 -6.34
CA HIS A 167 -5.66 9.65 -5.58
C HIS A 167 -5.17 11.07 -5.87
N THR A 168 -3.86 11.31 -5.85
CA THR A 168 -3.30 12.64 -6.15
C THR A 168 -3.64 13.08 -7.58
N VAL A 169 -3.55 12.18 -8.56
CA VAL A 169 -3.92 12.49 -9.96
C VAL A 169 -5.40 12.86 -10.07
N GLU A 170 -6.29 12.13 -9.39
CA GLU A 170 -7.72 12.42 -9.35
C GLU A 170 -8.00 13.79 -8.69
N VAL A 171 -7.33 14.10 -7.58
CA VAL A 171 -7.46 15.41 -6.91
C VAL A 171 -6.98 16.54 -7.83
N VAL A 172 -5.88 16.36 -8.56
CA VAL A 172 -5.42 17.34 -9.56
C VAL A 172 -6.45 17.54 -10.66
N ALA A 173 -7.08 16.48 -11.17
CA ALA A 173 -8.14 16.57 -12.18
C ALA A 173 -9.37 17.34 -11.65
N LEU A 174 -9.75 17.11 -10.39
CA LEU A 174 -10.81 17.88 -9.71
C LEU A 174 -10.44 19.36 -9.58
N CYS A 175 -9.20 19.66 -9.20
CA CYS A 175 -8.70 21.04 -9.12
C CYS A 175 -8.77 21.75 -10.47
N ARG A 176 -8.38 21.08 -11.56
CA ARG A 176 -8.51 21.64 -12.92
C ARG A 176 -9.96 21.94 -13.28
N SER A 177 -10.87 21.01 -12.99
CA SER A 177 -12.31 21.21 -13.23
C SER A 177 -12.87 22.40 -12.43
N LEU A 178 -12.36 22.61 -11.21
CA LEU A 178 -12.76 23.75 -10.38
C LEU A 178 -12.28 25.09 -10.97
N LEU A 179 -11.07 25.13 -11.53
CA LEU A 179 -10.50 26.33 -12.16
C LEU A 179 -11.25 26.77 -13.42
N GLU A 180 -11.90 25.85 -14.12
CA GLU A 180 -12.79 26.19 -15.25
C GLU A 180 -14.03 26.98 -14.78
N VAL A 181 -14.51 26.72 -13.57
CA VAL A 181 -15.69 27.37 -13.00
C VAL A 181 -15.33 28.63 -12.21
N TYR A 182 -14.21 28.60 -11.48
CA TYR A 182 -13.73 29.66 -10.60
C TYR A 182 -12.31 30.08 -10.97
N PRO A 183 -12.13 30.82 -12.08
CA PRO A 183 -10.81 31.25 -12.56
C PRO A 183 -10.09 32.24 -11.62
N GLU A 184 -10.79 32.81 -10.64
CA GLU A 184 -10.22 33.66 -9.59
C GLU A 184 -9.40 32.88 -8.56
N ILE A 185 -9.51 31.54 -8.51
CA ILE A 185 -8.70 30.71 -7.62
C ILE A 185 -7.26 30.71 -8.12
N HIS A 186 -6.31 30.81 -7.18
CA HIS A 186 -4.88 30.85 -7.50
C HIS A 186 -4.38 29.46 -7.97
N GLN A 187 -4.41 29.22 -9.28
CA GLN A 187 -4.06 27.94 -9.94
C GLN A 187 -2.78 27.31 -9.40
N ASP A 188 -1.65 28.02 -9.44
CA ASP A 188 -0.35 27.48 -9.02
C ASP A 188 -0.37 26.95 -7.58
N LEU A 189 -1.00 27.70 -6.67
CA LEU A 189 -1.10 27.33 -5.26
C LEU A 189 -2.07 26.16 -5.08
N LEU A 190 -3.17 26.12 -5.84
CA LEU A 190 -4.13 25.02 -5.82
C LEU A 190 -3.47 23.71 -6.28
N LEU A 191 -2.78 23.72 -7.42
CA LEU A 191 -2.08 22.55 -7.96
C LEU A 191 -0.94 22.11 -7.05
N ALA A 192 -0.12 23.04 -6.54
CA ALA A 192 0.93 22.70 -5.59
C ALA A 192 0.38 22.10 -4.29
N GLY A 193 -0.72 22.66 -3.76
CA GLY A 193 -1.41 22.10 -2.61
C GLY A 193 -1.97 20.71 -2.88
N ALA A 194 -2.62 20.49 -4.03
CA ALA A 194 -3.15 19.19 -4.45
C ALA A 194 -2.05 18.12 -4.57
N LEU A 195 -0.89 18.46 -5.14
CA LEU A 195 0.23 17.54 -5.27
C LEU A 195 0.89 17.21 -3.92
N LEU A 196 0.88 18.15 -2.97
CA LEU A 196 1.60 18.01 -1.70
C LEU A 196 0.73 17.60 -0.50
N HIS A 197 -0.61 17.65 -0.60
CA HIS A 197 -1.49 17.50 0.58
C HIS A 197 -1.25 16.22 1.39
N ASP A 198 -1.06 15.10 0.68
CA ASP A 198 -1.00 13.75 1.27
C ASP A 198 0.38 13.10 1.18
N VAL A 199 1.45 13.86 0.92
CA VAL A 199 2.81 13.30 0.77
C VAL A 199 3.32 12.58 2.02
N GLY A 200 2.78 12.91 3.21
CA GLY A 200 3.02 12.20 4.45
C GLY A 200 2.61 10.72 4.41
N LYS A 201 1.67 10.33 3.54
CA LYS A 201 1.25 8.92 3.37
C LYS A 201 2.36 8.00 2.87
N THR A 202 3.40 8.56 2.26
CA THR A 202 4.63 7.84 1.90
C THR A 202 5.35 7.23 3.11
N ARG A 203 5.10 7.75 4.31
CA ARG A 203 5.69 7.29 5.59
C ARG A 203 4.64 6.83 6.61
N GLU A 204 3.35 7.12 6.38
CA GLU A 204 2.26 6.76 7.28
C GLU A 204 2.01 5.24 7.36
N PHE A 205 2.18 4.54 6.23
CA PHE A 205 1.83 3.13 6.12
C PHE A 205 3.06 2.22 6.01
N CYS A 206 2.96 1.07 6.66
CA CYS A 206 3.79 -0.11 6.41
C CYS A 206 2.96 -1.08 5.56
N TYR A 207 3.51 -1.54 4.44
CA TYR A 207 2.78 -2.37 3.48
C TYR A 207 3.62 -3.52 2.94
N GLU A 208 4.35 -4.21 3.81
CA GLU A 208 5.04 -5.45 3.42
C GLU A 208 4.00 -6.50 3.00
N THR A 209 3.10 -6.89 3.87
CA THR A 209 2.12 -7.95 3.54
C THR A 209 0.68 -7.59 3.87
N ASP A 210 0.48 -6.53 4.65
CA ASP A 210 -0.80 -5.92 4.93
C ASP A 210 -0.59 -4.42 5.05
N ILE A 211 -1.59 -3.62 4.66
CA ILE A 211 -1.52 -2.18 4.85
C ILE A 211 -1.81 -1.89 6.32
N THR A 212 -0.77 -1.54 7.07
CA THR A 212 -0.85 -1.16 8.48
C THR A 212 -0.21 0.21 8.69
N TYR A 213 -0.39 0.81 9.87
CA TYR A 213 0.27 2.07 10.19
C TYR A 213 1.70 1.83 10.67
N SER A 214 2.62 2.70 10.26
CA SER A 214 3.89 2.87 10.95
C SER A 214 3.65 3.46 12.35
N ASP A 215 4.64 3.38 13.24
CA ASP A 215 4.53 4.02 14.56
C ASP A 215 4.34 5.54 14.42
N GLU A 216 5.09 6.17 13.51
CA GLU A 216 4.96 7.60 13.19
C GLU A 216 3.57 7.92 12.61
N GLY A 217 3.10 7.13 11.64
CA GLY A 217 1.78 7.29 11.04
C GLY A 217 0.65 7.13 12.06
N ARG A 218 0.81 6.23 13.03
CA ARG A 218 -0.19 6.01 14.09
C ARG A 218 -0.24 7.16 15.10
N LEU A 219 0.90 7.77 15.40
CA LEU A 219 1.01 8.81 16.43
C LEU A 219 0.80 10.22 15.90
N LEU A 220 1.26 10.50 14.67
CA LEU A 220 1.22 11.84 14.07
C LEU A 220 0.13 11.96 13.00
N GLY A 221 -0.05 10.92 12.18
CA GLY A 221 -0.90 10.94 10.99
C GLY A 221 -0.27 11.71 9.83
N HIS A 222 -0.68 11.36 8.60
CA HIS A 222 -0.08 11.94 7.40
C HIS A 222 -0.22 13.46 7.29
N VAL A 223 -1.26 14.11 7.81
CA VAL A 223 -1.40 15.59 7.72
C VAL A 223 -0.23 16.31 8.39
N VAL A 224 0.09 15.90 9.64
CA VAL A 224 1.23 16.46 10.38
C VAL A 224 2.53 16.11 9.69
N MET A 225 2.64 14.88 9.16
CA MET A 225 3.84 14.42 8.47
C MET A 225 4.06 15.15 7.13
N SER A 226 3.01 15.39 6.35
CA SER A 226 3.03 16.21 5.12
C SER A 226 3.54 17.61 5.44
N LEU A 227 2.98 18.24 6.48
CA LEU A 227 3.42 19.57 6.93
C LEU A 227 4.92 19.57 7.30
N GLN A 228 5.36 18.60 8.11
CA GLN A 228 6.77 18.50 8.50
C GLN A 228 7.71 18.26 7.32
N MET A 229 7.28 17.44 6.35
CA MET A 229 8.06 17.18 5.14
C MET A 229 8.21 18.47 4.33
N VAL A 230 7.12 19.21 4.13
CA VAL A 230 7.14 20.49 3.41
C VAL A 230 7.96 21.54 4.16
N ASP A 231 7.84 21.64 5.48
CA ASP A 231 8.63 22.59 6.28
C ASP A 231 10.13 22.32 6.18
N ARG A 232 10.55 21.04 6.27
CA ARG A 232 11.96 20.68 6.08
C ARG A 232 12.49 21.04 4.68
N ALA A 233 11.66 20.90 3.65
CA ALA A 233 12.04 21.33 2.31
C ALA A 233 12.17 22.86 2.23
N LEU A 234 11.21 23.60 2.80
CA LEU A 234 11.23 25.06 2.85
C LEU A 234 12.42 25.63 3.62
N ASP A 235 12.89 24.96 4.68
CA ASP A 235 14.10 25.36 5.42
C ASP A 235 15.36 25.39 4.54
N THR A 236 15.37 24.63 3.44
CA THR A 236 16.45 24.64 2.44
C THR A 236 16.29 25.70 1.36
N MET A 237 15.19 26.48 1.40
CA MET A 237 14.81 27.47 0.40
C MET A 237 14.64 28.87 1.04
N PRO A 238 15.73 29.55 1.42
CA PRO A 238 15.66 30.81 2.18
C PRO A 238 14.95 31.95 1.45
N ASP A 239 14.91 31.91 0.12
CA ASP A 239 14.24 32.92 -0.72
C ASP A 239 12.74 32.62 -0.94
N PHE A 240 12.18 31.58 -0.32
CA PHE A 240 10.78 31.25 -0.46
C PHE A 240 9.88 32.29 0.23
N PRO A 241 8.90 32.91 -0.47
CA PRO A 241 8.07 33.96 0.12
C PRO A 241 7.28 33.49 1.35
N PRO A 242 7.41 34.16 2.52
CA PRO A 242 6.79 33.69 3.77
C PRO A 242 5.27 33.56 3.70
N GLU A 243 4.60 34.50 3.04
CA GLU A 243 3.13 34.48 2.85
C GLU A 243 2.69 33.30 1.97
N LEU A 244 3.44 32.99 0.92
CA LEU A 244 3.15 31.84 0.05
C LEU A 244 3.32 30.53 0.81
N ALA A 245 4.36 30.43 1.63
CA ALA A 245 4.60 29.27 2.49
C ALA A 245 3.45 29.10 3.50
N LEU A 246 2.99 30.18 4.13
CA LEU A 246 1.86 30.15 5.06
C LEU A 246 0.58 29.62 4.40
N ARG A 247 0.27 30.08 3.17
CA ARG A 247 -0.91 29.61 2.42
C ARG A 247 -0.81 28.14 2.04
N LEU A 248 0.36 27.69 1.61
CA LEU A 248 0.59 26.27 1.30
C LEU A 248 0.44 25.39 2.56
N ARG A 249 1.00 25.81 3.69
CA ARG A 249 0.78 25.12 4.99
C ARG A 249 -0.70 25.05 5.32
N HIS A 250 -1.43 26.15 5.16
CA HIS A 250 -2.87 26.18 5.39
C HIS A 250 -3.60 25.16 4.52
N MET A 251 -3.30 25.08 3.21
CA MET A 251 -3.85 24.06 2.32
C MET A 251 -3.62 22.65 2.86
N ILE A 252 -2.37 22.34 3.25
CA ILE A 252 -2.00 21.02 3.77
C ILE A 252 -2.72 20.70 5.09
N VAL A 253 -2.91 21.63 6.01
CA VAL A 253 -3.55 21.31 7.30
C VAL A 253 -5.08 21.37 7.27
N SER A 254 -5.67 22.05 6.28
CA SER A 254 -7.12 22.27 6.20
C SER A 254 -7.86 21.34 5.23
N HIS A 255 -7.15 20.62 4.35
CA HIS A 255 -7.79 19.73 3.37
C HIS A 255 -8.54 18.56 4.02
N HIS A 256 -8.07 18.09 5.17
CA HIS A 256 -8.74 17.04 5.92
C HIS A 256 -9.89 17.64 6.74
N GLY A 257 -11.13 17.25 6.41
CA GLY A 257 -12.32 17.62 7.17
C GLY A 257 -12.23 17.14 8.63
N ARG A 258 -12.75 17.96 9.55
CA ARG A 258 -12.94 17.59 10.96
C ARG A 258 -14.11 16.63 11.14
#